data_AF-A0A1C5UHM6-F1
#
_entry.id   AF-A0A1C5UHM6-F1
#
_cell.length_a   1.000
_cell.length_b   1.000
_cell.length_c   1.000
_cell.angle_alpha   90.00
_cell.angle_beta   90.00
_cell.angle_gamma   90.00
#
_symmetry.space_group_name_H-M   'P 1'
#
loop_
_entity.id
_entity.type
_entity.pdbx_description
1 polymer ?
#
loop_
_entity_poly.entity_id
_entity_poly.type
_entity_poly.pdbx_seq_one_letter_code
_entity_poly.pdbx_strand_id
1 'polypeptide(L)'
;MVYGRSLTYRFAQAAFWSACIYADVPVFSHGIIKGIIVRHFEEWFSHPITDNGGVLTIGYRYTNLHMSESYNSPGSPYWSLKAFILLALPGNHPFWQAEPLPFPLFDQYQTVLQSEAQLIIQHSGNAVTALTPGRLHYINHVHVSEKYCKFAYSSEFGFSVPRSNKFFNQSGADSTLSFEIDGYIFTRRLSLKISVKENSLFSLWSPFKGIKVETTLIPIEGGHIHRHKVTSDYDCIARDAGFSVSCVDGAECTSFESNGVVTVKNNFSFCSVESTTGGTPEVVSFHPNTSLVYQKTATPFVSYKIKKGITELETIVKY
;
A
#
# COMPACT_ATOMS: atom_id res chain seq x y z
N MET A 1 1.14 3.38 -7.58
CA MET A 1 0.72 2.70 -6.33
C MET A 1 1.78 1.69 -5.92
N VAL A 2 2.13 1.61 -4.64
CA VAL A 2 3.16 0.68 -4.14
C VAL A 2 2.49 -0.66 -3.84
N TYR A 3 2.71 -1.68 -4.66
CA TYR A 3 2.14 -3.01 -4.47
C TYR A 3 3.09 -4.09 -4.99
N GLY A 4 3.30 -5.14 -4.19
CA GLY A 4 4.10 -6.28 -4.57
C GLY A 4 5.62 -6.12 -4.42
N ARG A 5 6.36 -6.95 -5.17
CA ARG A 5 7.83 -7.03 -5.19
C ARG A 5 8.44 -6.20 -6.29
N SER A 6 9.78 -6.20 -6.37
CA SER A 6 10.55 -5.51 -7.43
C SER A 6 10.35 -3.99 -7.43
N LEU A 7 9.95 -3.44 -6.27
CA LEU A 7 9.62 -2.03 -6.10
C LEU A 7 10.84 -1.12 -6.32
N THR A 8 12.06 -1.63 -6.15
CA THR A 8 13.28 -0.85 -6.37
C THR A 8 13.52 -0.47 -7.84
N TYR A 9 12.78 -1.07 -8.79
CA TYR A 9 12.86 -0.78 -10.23
C TYR A 9 11.92 0.38 -10.58
N ARG A 10 12.09 1.51 -9.90
CA ARG A 10 11.17 2.66 -9.86
C ARG A 10 10.67 3.09 -11.24
N PHE A 11 11.57 3.27 -12.20
CA PHE A 11 11.18 3.74 -13.53
C PHE A 11 10.48 2.65 -14.35
N ALA A 12 10.70 1.36 -14.05
CA ALA A 12 10.09 0.25 -14.77
C ALA A 12 8.56 0.26 -14.69
N GLN A 13 7.96 1.00 -13.76
CA GLN A 13 6.51 1.22 -13.69
C GLN A 13 5.96 1.93 -14.95
N ALA A 14 6.77 2.75 -15.64
CA ALA A 14 6.41 3.38 -16.92
C ALA A 14 6.81 2.55 -18.15
N ALA A 15 7.38 1.35 -17.96
CA ALA A 15 7.87 0.52 -19.06
C ALA A 15 6.75 0.06 -20.00
N PHE A 16 5.53 -0.17 -19.47
CA PHE A 16 4.37 -0.51 -20.31
C PHE A 16 4.09 0.56 -21.37
N TRP A 17 3.99 1.83 -20.95
CA TRP A 17 3.75 2.96 -21.83
C TRP A 17 4.87 3.16 -22.85
N SER A 18 6.11 3.01 -22.38
CA SER A 18 7.31 3.12 -23.20
C SER A 18 7.36 2.02 -24.27
N ALA A 19 6.98 0.79 -23.90
CA ALA A 19 6.92 -0.35 -24.80
C ALA A 19 5.79 -0.22 -25.83
N CYS A 20 4.65 0.40 -25.48
CA CYS A 20 3.58 0.65 -26.46
C CYS A 20 4.06 1.52 -27.60
N ILE A 21 4.84 2.58 -27.33
CA ILE A 21 5.44 3.40 -28.40
C ILE A 21 6.46 2.59 -29.20
N TYR A 22 7.36 1.87 -28.52
CA TYR A 22 8.40 1.09 -29.19
C TYR A 22 7.83 0.00 -30.12
N ALA A 23 6.75 -0.66 -29.70
CA ALA A 23 6.10 -1.74 -30.44
C ALA A 23 4.94 -1.26 -31.34
N ASP A 24 4.76 0.05 -31.50
CA ASP A 24 3.68 0.67 -32.28
C ASP A 24 2.27 0.14 -31.91
N VAL A 25 2.01 0.00 -30.61
CA VAL A 25 0.70 -0.42 -30.07
C VAL A 25 -0.13 0.82 -29.76
N PRO A 26 -1.23 1.07 -30.49
CA PRO A 26 -1.99 2.32 -30.39
C PRO A 26 -2.94 2.30 -29.18
N VAL A 27 -2.42 2.64 -27.99
CA VAL A 27 -3.23 2.79 -26.76
C VAL A 27 -3.72 4.21 -26.52
N PHE A 28 -2.88 5.21 -26.84
CA PHE A 28 -3.18 6.65 -26.75
C PHE A 28 -2.33 7.40 -27.77
N SER A 29 -2.59 8.70 -27.95
CA SER A 29 -1.70 9.56 -28.75
C SER A 29 -0.29 9.63 -28.16
N HIS A 30 0.72 9.86 -29.02
CA HIS A 30 2.09 10.03 -28.57
C HIS A 30 2.25 11.11 -27.50
N GLY A 31 1.50 12.22 -27.60
CA GLY A 31 1.55 13.30 -26.62
C GLY A 31 1.07 12.88 -25.24
N ILE A 32 -0.02 12.10 -25.15
CA ILE A 32 -0.52 11.56 -23.87
C ILE A 32 0.51 10.62 -23.25
N ILE A 33 1.05 9.68 -24.03
CA ILE A 33 2.05 8.72 -23.53
C ILE A 33 3.32 9.45 -23.09
N LYS A 34 3.80 10.43 -23.88
CA LYS A 34 4.94 11.28 -23.50
C LYS A 34 4.67 12.01 -22.19
N GLY A 35 3.47 12.57 -22.01
CA GLY A 35 3.05 13.20 -20.75
C GLY A 35 3.07 12.25 -19.56
N ILE A 36 2.58 11.01 -19.72
CA ILE A 36 2.63 9.98 -18.65
C ILE A 36 4.10 9.71 -18.27
N ILE A 37 4.96 9.50 -19.25
CA ILE A 37 6.36 9.14 -19.03
C ILE A 37 7.15 10.29 -18.40
N VAL A 38 6.97 11.52 -18.89
CA VAL A 38 7.65 12.71 -18.35
C VAL A 38 7.27 12.95 -16.89
N ARG A 39 5.96 13.01 -16.58
CA ARG A 39 5.49 13.20 -15.19
C ARG A 39 5.94 12.08 -14.27
N HIS A 40 6.02 10.84 -14.79
CA HIS A 40 6.55 9.71 -14.03
C HIS A 40 8.02 9.91 -13.63
N PHE A 41 8.85 10.39 -14.55
CA PHE A 41 10.25 10.71 -14.23
C PHE A 41 10.37 11.91 -13.29
N GLU A 42 9.64 13.00 -13.54
CA GLU A 42 9.61 14.18 -12.66
C GLU A 42 9.24 13.81 -11.23
N GLU A 43 8.17 13.02 -11.05
CA GLU A 43 7.76 12.50 -9.75
C GLU A 43 8.92 11.73 -9.08
N TRP A 44 9.55 10.80 -9.77
CA TRP A 44 10.63 10.03 -9.16
C TRP A 44 11.88 10.84 -8.84
N PHE A 45 12.24 11.81 -9.69
CA PHE A 45 13.38 12.69 -9.43
C PHE A 45 13.10 13.74 -8.34
N SER A 46 11.84 13.94 -7.95
CA SER A 46 11.49 14.75 -6.77
C SER A 46 11.80 14.04 -5.44
N HIS A 47 12.05 12.73 -5.48
CA HIS A 47 12.30 11.89 -4.29
C HIS A 47 13.80 11.61 -4.09
N PRO A 48 14.29 11.41 -2.84
CA PRO A 48 15.70 11.12 -2.54
C PRO A 48 16.06 9.65 -2.86
N ILE A 49 16.09 9.32 -4.15
CA ILE A 49 16.26 7.95 -4.67
C ILE A 49 17.68 7.62 -5.13
N THR A 50 18.60 8.58 -5.00
CA THR A 50 20.03 8.42 -5.32
C THR A 50 20.90 8.58 -4.08
N ASP A 51 22.13 8.05 -4.14
CA ASP A 51 23.17 8.32 -3.17
C ASP A 51 23.91 9.65 -3.49
N ASN A 52 24.93 9.97 -2.69
CA ASN A 52 25.74 11.18 -2.87
C ASN A 52 26.50 11.22 -4.22
N GLY A 53 26.63 10.09 -4.92
CA GLY A 53 27.22 9.99 -6.25
C GLY A 53 26.21 10.06 -7.40
N GLY A 54 24.92 10.25 -7.10
CA GLY A 54 23.86 10.25 -8.10
C GLY A 54 23.46 8.86 -8.58
N VAL A 55 23.88 7.80 -7.88
CA VAL A 55 23.57 6.40 -8.24
C VAL A 55 22.26 5.98 -7.58
N LEU A 56 21.38 5.28 -8.33
CA LEU A 56 20.10 4.81 -7.81
C LEU A 56 20.30 3.83 -6.64
N THR A 57 19.62 4.08 -5.52
CA THR A 57 19.73 3.26 -4.31
C THR A 57 18.68 2.18 -4.22
N ILE A 58 18.90 1.15 -3.40
CA ILE A 58 17.85 0.19 -3.02
C ILE A 58 16.84 0.88 -2.10
N GLY A 59 15.57 0.83 -2.47
CA GLY A 59 14.49 1.47 -1.74
C GLY A 59 13.29 1.76 -2.64
N TYR A 60 12.34 2.54 -2.14
CA TYR A 60 11.18 2.99 -2.92
C TYR A 60 11.17 4.50 -3.07
N ARG A 61 10.46 5.29 -2.26
CA ARG A 61 10.57 6.78 -2.34
C ARG A 61 11.84 7.33 -1.71
N TYR A 62 12.58 6.53 -0.98
CA TYR A 62 13.88 6.89 -0.44
C TYR A 62 14.71 5.62 -0.25
N THR A 63 16.00 5.78 0.03
CA THR A 63 16.90 4.65 0.37
C THR A 63 16.36 3.87 1.57
N ASN A 64 15.99 2.62 1.37
CA ASN A 64 15.44 1.77 2.42
C ASN A 64 15.75 0.29 2.16
N LEU A 65 16.70 -0.25 2.92
CA LEU A 65 17.11 -1.65 2.81
C LEU A 65 16.11 -2.65 3.42
N HIS A 66 15.19 -2.21 4.29
CA HIS A 66 14.13 -3.11 4.83
C HIS A 66 13.20 -3.59 3.73
N MET A 67 13.04 -2.83 2.64
CA MET A 67 12.22 -3.26 1.51
C MET A 67 12.88 -4.36 0.66
N SER A 68 14.22 -4.48 0.74
CA SER A 68 15.04 -5.25 -0.20
C SER A 68 14.59 -6.70 -0.36
N GLU A 69 14.74 -7.22 -1.57
CA GLU A 69 14.53 -8.64 -1.87
C GLU A 69 15.85 -9.41 -1.79
N SER A 70 15.77 -10.72 -1.59
CA SER A 70 16.94 -11.62 -1.52
C SER A 70 17.84 -11.59 -2.77
N TYR A 71 17.30 -11.16 -3.92
CA TYR A 71 18.01 -11.04 -5.19
C TYR A 71 18.49 -9.61 -5.49
N ASN A 72 18.27 -8.64 -4.60
CA ASN A 72 18.70 -7.27 -4.82
C ASN A 72 20.21 -7.14 -4.56
N SER A 73 20.90 -6.54 -5.53
CA SER A 73 22.28 -6.11 -5.46
C SER A 73 22.36 -4.61 -5.75
N PRO A 74 23.51 -3.94 -5.52
CA PRO A 74 23.66 -2.51 -5.84
C PRO A 74 23.33 -2.14 -7.28
N GLY A 75 23.48 -3.07 -8.24
CA GLY A 75 23.09 -2.87 -9.63
C GLY A 75 21.60 -3.08 -9.92
N SER A 76 20.84 -3.71 -9.01
CA SER A 76 19.43 -4.04 -9.22
C SER A 76 18.53 -2.84 -9.53
N PRO A 77 18.67 -1.67 -8.88
CA PRO A 77 17.86 -0.49 -9.22
C PRO A 77 17.90 -0.09 -10.71
N TYR A 78 18.96 -0.44 -11.43
CA TYR A 78 19.11 -0.17 -12.86
C TYR A 78 18.23 -1.03 -13.78
N TRP A 79 17.52 -2.04 -13.27
CA TRP A 79 16.40 -2.63 -14.01
C TRP A 79 15.29 -1.61 -14.33
N SER A 80 15.34 -0.42 -13.70
CA SER A 80 14.61 0.78 -14.13
C SER A 80 14.85 1.17 -15.59
N LEU A 81 15.93 0.70 -16.23
CA LEU A 81 16.25 0.92 -17.65
C LEU A 81 15.12 0.54 -18.60
N LYS A 82 14.17 -0.32 -18.19
CA LYS A 82 13.05 -0.76 -19.03
C LYS A 82 12.19 0.39 -19.57
N ALA A 83 12.09 1.50 -18.84
CA ALA A 83 11.38 2.70 -19.32
C ALA A 83 12.11 3.38 -20.49
N PHE A 84 13.41 3.16 -20.64
CA PHE A 84 14.24 3.76 -21.70
C PHE A 84 14.26 2.95 -22.99
N ILE A 85 13.39 1.93 -23.15
CA ILE A 85 13.21 1.21 -24.43
C ILE A 85 12.93 2.18 -25.60
N LEU A 86 12.35 3.35 -25.32
CA LEU A 86 12.15 4.45 -26.27
C LEU A 86 13.44 4.91 -26.97
N LEU A 87 14.61 4.79 -26.33
CA LEU A 87 15.88 5.20 -26.93
C LEU A 87 16.28 4.32 -28.14
N ALA A 88 15.62 3.18 -28.35
CA ALA A 88 15.78 2.37 -29.55
C ALA A 88 14.98 2.90 -30.76
N LEU A 89 14.15 3.93 -30.59
CA LEU A 89 13.39 4.55 -31.68
C LEU A 89 14.31 5.36 -32.61
N PRO A 90 13.99 5.47 -33.91
CA PRO A 90 14.66 6.39 -34.82
C PRO A 90 14.60 7.84 -34.32
N GLY A 91 15.63 8.63 -34.60
CA GLY A 91 15.69 10.04 -34.16
C GLY A 91 14.60 10.94 -34.75
N ASN A 92 14.00 10.54 -35.87
CA ASN A 92 12.87 11.22 -36.52
C ASN A 92 11.50 10.63 -36.12
N HIS A 93 11.43 9.72 -35.15
CA HIS A 93 10.16 9.12 -34.72
C HIS A 93 9.18 10.20 -34.21
N PRO A 94 7.89 10.18 -34.59
CA PRO A 94 6.94 11.23 -34.23
C PRO A 94 6.74 11.44 -32.72
N PHE A 95 7.04 10.42 -31.90
CA PHE A 95 7.08 10.53 -30.44
C PHE A 95 7.98 11.68 -29.96
N TRP A 96 9.14 11.87 -30.59
CA TRP A 96 10.09 12.90 -30.18
C TRP A 96 9.55 14.31 -30.39
N GLN A 97 8.78 14.51 -31.46
CA GLN A 97 8.17 15.79 -31.85
C GLN A 97 6.83 16.06 -31.16
N ALA A 98 6.23 15.07 -30.48
CA ALA A 98 4.97 15.26 -29.78
C ALA A 98 5.16 16.14 -28.53
N GLU A 99 4.21 17.01 -28.25
CA GLU A 99 4.15 17.73 -26.98
C GLU A 99 3.61 16.83 -25.85
N PRO A 100 4.16 16.88 -24.62
CA PRO A 100 3.58 16.17 -23.49
C PRO A 100 2.17 16.67 -23.17
N LEU A 101 1.17 15.79 -23.20
CA LEU A 101 -0.23 16.10 -22.91
C LEU A 101 -0.68 15.57 -21.53
N PRO A 102 -1.71 16.16 -20.92
CA PRO A 102 -2.30 15.62 -19.69
C PRO A 102 -2.89 14.21 -19.94
N PHE A 103 -3.03 13.43 -18.86
CA PHE A 103 -3.81 12.19 -18.93
C PHE A 103 -5.28 12.54 -19.22
N PRO A 104 -6.02 11.73 -20.01
CA PRO A 104 -7.44 11.99 -20.27
C PRO A 104 -8.24 12.14 -18.98
N LEU A 105 -9.22 13.06 -19.00
CA LEU A 105 -10.16 13.20 -17.89
C LEU A 105 -11.00 11.93 -17.77
N PHE A 106 -11.15 11.43 -16.54
CA PHE A 106 -12.04 10.34 -16.18
C PHE A 106 -12.67 10.67 -14.82
N ASP A 107 -13.68 9.90 -14.41
CA ASP A 107 -14.30 10.09 -13.11
C ASP A 107 -13.28 9.82 -11.98
N GLN A 108 -12.89 10.89 -11.29
CA GLN A 108 -11.89 10.84 -10.23
C GLN A 108 -12.45 10.27 -8.91
N TYR A 109 -13.75 9.97 -8.85
CA TYR A 109 -14.43 9.43 -7.68
C TYR A 109 -15.23 8.18 -8.05
N GLN A 110 -14.49 7.14 -8.42
CA GLN A 110 -15.07 5.88 -8.90
C GLN A 110 -14.55 4.68 -8.12
N THR A 111 -15.44 3.74 -7.81
CA THR A 111 -15.09 2.40 -7.30
C THR A 111 -15.32 1.37 -8.39
N VAL A 112 -14.29 0.59 -8.72
CA VAL A 112 -14.31 -0.36 -9.84
C VAL A 112 -13.78 -1.72 -9.40
N LEU A 113 -14.54 -2.77 -9.70
CA LEU A 113 -14.06 -4.14 -9.60
C LEU A 113 -13.14 -4.46 -10.78
N GLN A 114 -11.91 -4.86 -10.48
CA GLN A 114 -10.97 -5.47 -11.43
C GLN A 114 -11.07 -6.99 -11.29
N SER A 115 -12.00 -7.63 -12.01
CA SER A 115 -12.34 -9.06 -11.85
C SER A 115 -11.14 -9.98 -12.04
N GLU A 116 -10.35 -9.76 -13.09
CA GLU A 116 -9.18 -10.58 -13.41
C GLU A 116 -8.06 -10.45 -12.39
N ALA A 117 -7.90 -9.24 -11.82
CA ALA A 117 -6.94 -8.99 -10.75
C ALA A 117 -7.47 -9.40 -9.36
N GLN A 118 -8.78 -9.62 -9.23
CA GLN A 118 -9.48 -9.87 -7.97
C GLN A 118 -9.27 -8.73 -6.95
N LEU A 119 -9.35 -7.48 -7.41
CA LEU A 119 -9.17 -6.27 -6.60
C LEU A 119 -10.37 -5.33 -6.78
N ILE A 120 -10.65 -4.51 -5.76
CA ILE A 120 -11.49 -3.32 -5.92
C ILE A 120 -10.58 -2.10 -5.92
N ILE A 121 -10.70 -1.26 -6.94
CA ILE A 121 -9.95 -0.01 -7.10
C ILE A 121 -10.87 1.16 -6.76
N GLN A 122 -10.45 2.02 -5.84
CA GLN A 122 -11.13 3.25 -5.48
C GLN A 122 -10.29 4.44 -5.94
N HIS A 123 -10.84 5.26 -6.82
CA HIS A 123 -10.32 6.58 -7.17
C HIS A 123 -10.90 7.61 -6.19
N SER A 124 -10.04 8.45 -5.63
CA SER A 124 -10.41 9.58 -4.78
C SER A 124 -9.55 10.78 -5.16
N GLY A 125 -10.03 11.59 -6.10
CA GLY A 125 -9.26 12.68 -6.68
C GLY A 125 -8.01 12.16 -7.39
N ASN A 126 -6.83 12.55 -6.89
CA ASN A 126 -5.53 12.11 -7.42
C ASN A 126 -5.01 10.82 -6.75
N ALA A 127 -5.68 10.33 -5.71
CA ALA A 127 -5.29 9.12 -5.00
C ALA A 127 -6.03 7.89 -5.56
N VAL A 128 -5.34 6.75 -5.56
CA VAL A 128 -5.90 5.45 -5.93
C VAL A 128 -5.60 4.46 -4.82
N THR A 129 -6.64 3.78 -4.34
CA THR A 129 -6.53 2.72 -3.34
C THR A 129 -7.01 1.40 -3.91
N ALA A 130 -6.23 0.34 -3.77
CA ALA A 130 -6.61 -1.02 -4.13
C ALA A 130 -6.93 -1.83 -2.86
N LEU A 131 -8.17 -2.26 -2.71
CA LEU A 131 -8.56 -3.24 -1.70
C LEU A 131 -8.27 -4.65 -2.21
N THR A 132 -7.72 -5.50 -1.34
CA THR A 132 -7.28 -6.85 -1.72
C THR A 132 -7.68 -7.92 -0.70
N PRO A 133 -8.12 -9.11 -1.16
CA PRO A 133 -8.44 -10.22 -0.26
C PRO A 133 -7.17 -10.97 0.21
N GLY A 134 -5.98 -10.46 -0.10
CA GLY A 134 -4.71 -11.15 0.13
C GLY A 134 -4.44 -12.23 -0.92
N ARG A 135 -3.53 -13.15 -0.63
CA ARG A 135 -3.09 -14.20 -1.58
C ARG A 135 -3.30 -15.60 -1.05
N LEU A 136 -3.61 -16.52 -1.96
CA LEU A 136 -3.78 -17.95 -1.67
C LEU A 136 -2.47 -18.73 -1.72
N HIS A 137 -1.47 -18.27 -2.48
CA HIS A 137 -0.25 -19.01 -2.75
C HIS A 137 0.99 -18.26 -2.28
N TYR A 138 1.90 -19.01 -1.69
CA TYR A 138 3.17 -18.47 -1.22
C TYR A 138 4.12 -18.26 -2.40
N ILE A 139 4.87 -17.19 -2.34
CA ILE A 139 6.05 -16.98 -3.17
C ILE A 139 7.18 -16.65 -2.21
N ASN A 140 8.35 -17.27 -2.35
CA ASN A 140 9.47 -17.13 -1.41
C ASN A 140 10.18 -15.77 -1.56
N HIS A 141 9.48 -14.68 -1.24
CA HIS A 141 10.00 -13.32 -1.23
C HIS A 141 9.97 -12.72 0.16
N VAL A 142 10.80 -11.70 0.38
CA VAL A 142 10.86 -11.02 1.67
C VAL A 142 9.61 -10.16 1.79
N HIS A 143 8.97 -10.16 2.96
CA HIS A 143 7.76 -9.37 3.25
C HIS A 143 6.55 -9.68 2.36
N VAL A 144 6.32 -10.96 2.01
CA VAL A 144 5.15 -11.37 1.19
C VAL A 144 3.82 -10.94 1.83
N SER A 145 3.71 -11.06 3.15
CA SER A 145 2.54 -10.62 3.89
C SER A 145 2.26 -9.13 3.67
N GLU A 146 3.28 -8.28 3.79
CA GLU A 146 3.11 -6.84 3.68
C GLU A 146 2.99 -6.39 2.22
N LYS A 147 3.69 -7.04 1.29
CA LYS A 147 3.68 -6.71 -0.15
C LYS A 147 2.42 -7.14 -0.86
N TYR A 148 1.71 -8.16 -0.35
CA TYR A 148 0.56 -8.73 -1.04
C TYR A 148 -0.69 -9.02 -0.18
N CYS A 149 -0.59 -8.96 1.14
CA CYS A 149 -1.65 -9.40 2.05
C CYS A 149 -2.09 -8.34 3.06
N LYS A 150 -1.81 -7.04 2.86
CA LYS A 150 -2.52 -5.96 3.55
C LYS A 150 -3.94 -5.83 3.02
N PHE A 151 -4.86 -5.19 3.74
CA PHE A 151 -6.24 -5.03 3.31
C PHE A 151 -6.38 -4.03 2.16
N ALA A 152 -5.55 -2.99 2.17
CA ALA A 152 -5.51 -2.00 1.11
C ALA A 152 -4.09 -1.50 0.82
N TYR A 153 -3.89 -1.03 -0.40
CA TYR A 153 -2.66 -0.35 -0.86
C TYR A 153 -3.04 0.97 -1.50
N SER A 154 -2.40 2.06 -1.09
CA SER A 154 -2.69 3.40 -1.59
C SER A 154 -1.50 4.00 -2.36
N SER A 155 -1.79 4.77 -3.42
CA SER A 155 -0.78 5.60 -4.09
C SER A 155 -0.26 6.73 -3.21
N GLU A 156 -1.03 7.17 -2.21
CA GLU A 156 -0.70 8.25 -1.29
C GLU A 156 0.10 7.73 -0.09
N PHE A 157 -0.40 6.69 0.59
CA PHE A 157 0.19 6.18 1.83
C PHE A 157 1.29 5.13 1.60
N GLY A 158 1.20 4.39 0.50
CA GLY A 158 1.99 3.18 0.28
C GLY A 158 1.66 2.08 1.30
N PHE A 159 2.71 1.41 1.79
CA PHE A 159 2.61 0.43 2.87
C PHE A 159 3.91 0.38 3.68
N SER A 160 3.85 -0.18 4.89
CA SER A 160 5.04 -0.47 5.71
C SER A 160 5.42 -1.94 5.75
N VAL A 161 6.71 -2.18 6.02
CA VAL A 161 7.30 -3.48 6.33
C VAL A 161 7.82 -3.52 7.77
N PRO A 162 7.81 -4.70 8.44
CA PRO A 162 8.31 -4.82 9.79
C PRO A 162 9.83 -4.66 9.85
N ARG A 163 10.32 -3.96 10.88
CA ARG A 163 11.72 -4.12 11.33
C ARG A 163 11.88 -5.32 12.25
N SER A 164 10.83 -5.63 13.01
CA SER A 164 10.76 -6.69 14.01
C SER A 164 9.30 -6.88 14.37
N ASN A 165 8.93 -8.10 14.75
CA ASN A 165 7.59 -8.43 15.22
C ASN A 165 7.50 -8.50 16.76
N LYS A 166 8.52 -8.08 17.50
CA LYS A 166 8.52 -8.12 18.99
C LYS A 166 7.76 -6.97 19.65
N PHE A 167 7.62 -5.85 18.97
CA PHE A 167 6.93 -4.68 19.50
C PHE A 167 6.00 -4.13 18.43
N PHE A 168 4.82 -3.67 18.84
CA PHE A 168 3.83 -3.16 17.90
C PHE A 168 4.38 -2.01 17.05
N ASN A 169 5.10 -1.06 17.66
CA ASN A 169 5.71 0.07 16.95
C ASN A 169 6.85 -0.34 15.98
N GLN A 170 7.25 -1.61 15.90
CA GLN A 170 8.25 -2.12 14.93
C GLN A 170 7.62 -2.99 13.84
N SER A 171 6.34 -3.34 13.99
CA SER A 171 5.66 -4.35 13.17
C SER A 171 5.24 -3.88 11.77
N GLY A 172 5.14 -2.56 11.53
CA GLY A 172 4.69 -2.03 10.24
C GLY A 172 3.29 -2.52 9.85
N ALA A 173 2.42 -2.72 10.84
CA ALA A 173 1.09 -3.28 10.69
C ALA A 173 0.03 -2.23 10.28
N ASP A 174 0.34 -1.34 9.33
CA ASP A 174 -0.67 -0.49 8.68
C ASP A 174 -1.54 -1.29 7.70
N SER A 175 -2.78 -0.85 7.53
CA SER A 175 -3.81 -1.43 6.67
C SER A 175 -3.94 -2.95 6.88
N THR A 176 -3.93 -3.41 8.13
CA THR A 176 -4.08 -4.83 8.46
C THR A 176 -4.57 -5.02 9.89
N LEU A 177 -5.16 -6.18 10.15
CA LEU A 177 -5.47 -6.66 11.49
C LEU A 177 -4.26 -7.44 12.02
N SER A 178 -3.77 -7.05 13.18
CA SER A 178 -2.66 -7.69 13.87
C SER A 178 -3.09 -8.26 15.22
N PHE A 179 -2.39 -9.29 15.68
CA PHE A 179 -2.64 -9.98 16.94
C PHE A 179 -1.36 -10.01 17.76
N GLU A 180 -1.45 -9.66 19.03
CA GLU A 180 -0.37 -9.84 19.98
C GLU A 180 -0.56 -11.14 20.76
N ILE A 181 0.38 -12.06 20.59
CA ILE A 181 0.37 -13.39 21.20
C ILE A 181 1.76 -13.61 21.80
N ASP A 182 1.81 -13.81 23.12
CA ASP A 182 3.06 -14.02 23.85
C ASP A 182 4.13 -12.93 23.59
N GLY A 183 3.68 -11.67 23.49
CA GLY A 183 4.55 -10.52 23.21
C GLY A 183 5.01 -10.39 21.75
N TYR A 184 4.57 -11.25 20.83
CA TYR A 184 4.85 -11.13 19.40
C TYR A 184 3.63 -10.68 18.61
N ILE A 185 3.88 -9.88 17.56
CA ILE A 185 2.86 -9.34 16.66
C ILE A 185 2.75 -10.21 15.41
N PHE A 186 1.54 -10.70 15.15
CA PHE A 186 1.21 -11.51 13.99
C PHE A 186 0.16 -10.81 13.12
N THR A 187 0.47 -10.59 11.85
CA THR A 187 -0.44 -10.00 10.86
C THR A 187 -1.03 -11.08 9.95
N ARG A 188 -1.87 -10.68 9.00
CA ARG A 188 -2.33 -11.59 7.94
C ARG A 188 -1.15 -12.13 7.14
N ARG A 189 -1.01 -13.46 7.15
CA ARG A 189 -0.12 -14.22 6.27
C ARG A 189 -0.81 -14.41 4.92
N LEU A 190 -0.89 -15.64 4.42
CA LEU A 190 -1.75 -15.97 3.29
C LEU A 190 -3.21 -16.12 3.71
N SER A 191 -4.08 -15.87 2.75
CA SER A 191 -5.48 -16.24 2.81
C SER A 191 -5.63 -17.74 2.47
N LEU A 192 -6.51 -18.41 3.19
CA LEU A 192 -6.94 -19.79 2.98
C LEU A 192 -8.07 -19.88 1.95
N LYS A 193 -8.91 -18.85 1.90
CA LYS A 193 -10.01 -18.71 0.93
C LYS A 193 -10.23 -17.23 0.66
N ILE A 194 -10.55 -16.90 -0.58
CA ILE A 194 -10.94 -15.54 -0.99
C ILE A 194 -12.21 -15.58 -1.83
N SER A 195 -12.96 -14.49 -1.82
CA SER A 195 -14.06 -14.25 -2.75
C SER A 195 -14.16 -12.77 -3.00
N VAL A 196 -14.31 -12.36 -4.25
CA VAL A 196 -14.44 -10.95 -4.63
C VAL A 196 -15.77 -10.75 -5.32
N LYS A 197 -16.50 -9.74 -4.89
CA LYS A 197 -17.77 -9.29 -5.46
C LYS A 197 -17.64 -7.81 -5.79
N GLU A 198 -18.62 -7.28 -6.52
CA GLU A 198 -18.62 -5.88 -6.97
C GLU A 198 -18.40 -4.87 -5.81
N ASN A 199 -19.05 -5.10 -4.67
CA ASN A 199 -19.05 -4.18 -3.53
C ASN A 199 -18.43 -4.79 -2.26
N SER A 200 -17.67 -5.88 -2.36
CA SER A 200 -16.97 -6.44 -1.18
C SER A 200 -15.88 -7.46 -1.55
N LEU A 201 -14.89 -7.57 -0.67
CA LEU A 201 -13.87 -8.63 -0.72
C LEU A 201 -13.91 -9.44 0.56
N PHE A 202 -13.98 -10.75 0.42
CA PHE A 202 -13.91 -11.68 1.54
C PHE A 202 -12.57 -12.40 1.53
N SER A 203 -12.00 -12.60 2.72
CA SER A 203 -10.84 -13.46 2.93
C SER A 203 -10.96 -14.24 4.24
N LEU A 204 -10.64 -15.53 4.20
CA LEU A 204 -10.45 -16.37 5.36
C LEU A 204 -8.95 -16.59 5.55
N TRP A 205 -8.41 -16.35 6.75
CA TRP A 205 -6.97 -16.45 7.01
C TRP A 205 -6.66 -16.79 8.47
N SER A 206 -5.37 -17.01 8.78
CA SER A 206 -4.92 -17.34 10.14
C SER A 206 -3.56 -16.70 10.44
N PRO A 207 -3.47 -15.77 11.41
CA PRO A 207 -2.19 -15.19 11.84
C PRO A 207 -1.34 -16.20 12.60
N PHE A 208 -1.99 -17.04 13.42
CA PHE A 208 -1.36 -17.96 14.36
C PHE A 208 -2.23 -19.20 14.57
N LYS A 209 -1.62 -20.33 14.92
CA LYS A 209 -2.35 -21.60 15.15
C LYS A 209 -3.36 -21.43 16.29
N GLY A 210 -4.63 -21.72 16.01
CA GLY A 210 -5.75 -21.54 16.95
C GLY A 210 -6.46 -20.18 16.81
N ILE A 211 -6.05 -19.33 15.86
CA ILE A 211 -6.78 -18.12 15.50
C ILE A 211 -7.16 -18.20 14.02
N LYS A 212 -8.46 -18.08 13.74
CA LYS A 212 -9.04 -18.05 12.41
C LYS A 212 -9.82 -16.74 12.25
N VAL A 213 -9.60 -16.05 11.14
CA VAL A 213 -10.22 -14.74 10.88
C VAL A 213 -10.94 -14.78 9.54
N GLU A 214 -12.21 -14.43 9.56
CA GLU A 214 -13.00 -14.12 8.38
C GLU A 214 -13.08 -12.60 8.25
N THR A 215 -12.43 -12.03 7.25
CA THR A 215 -12.45 -10.59 6.97
C THR A 215 -13.30 -10.31 5.74
N THR A 216 -14.24 -9.36 5.86
CA THR A 216 -14.93 -8.73 4.73
C THR A 216 -14.54 -7.26 4.65
N LEU A 217 -14.01 -6.84 3.51
CA LEU A 217 -13.73 -5.44 3.17
C LEU A 217 -14.89 -4.90 2.35
N ILE A 218 -15.40 -3.73 2.72
CA ILE A 218 -16.53 -3.07 2.02
C ILE A 218 -16.08 -1.66 1.63
N PRO A 219 -15.93 -1.34 0.34
CA PRO A 219 -15.66 0.02 -0.10
C PRO A 219 -16.83 0.94 0.28
N ILE A 220 -16.51 2.15 0.74
CA ILE A 220 -17.46 3.24 0.98
C ILE A 220 -16.89 4.53 0.39
N GLU A 221 -17.68 5.59 0.34
CA GLU A 221 -17.18 6.91 -0.03
C GLU A 221 -16.09 7.37 0.96
N GLY A 222 -14.95 7.84 0.44
CA GLY A 222 -13.82 8.32 1.24
C GLY A 222 -13.21 7.27 2.18
N GLY A 223 -13.32 5.97 1.86
CA GLY A 223 -12.75 4.92 2.73
C GLY A 223 -13.20 3.49 2.45
N HIS A 224 -13.04 2.64 3.45
CA HIS A 224 -13.57 1.28 3.47
C HIS A 224 -13.83 0.80 4.90
N ILE A 225 -14.67 -0.23 5.02
CA ILE A 225 -14.99 -0.89 6.29
C ILE A 225 -14.25 -2.23 6.34
N HIS A 226 -13.65 -2.51 7.48
CA HIS A 226 -13.19 -3.84 7.86
C HIS A 226 -14.23 -4.50 8.75
N ARG A 227 -14.75 -5.66 8.35
CA ARG A 227 -15.56 -6.53 9.21
C ARG A 227 -14.82 -7.82 9.46
N HIS A 228 -14.65 -8.18 10.72
CA HIS A 228 -13.97 -9.39 11.13
C HIS A 228 -14.86 -10.28 11.98
N LYS A 229 -14.85 -11.57 11.68
CA LYS A 229 -15.24 -12.60 12.64
C LYS A 229 -13.99 -13.38 13.02
N VAL A 230 -13.58 -13.23 14.28
CA VAL A 230 -12.39 -13.86 14.85
C VAL A 230 -12.84 -15.05 15.68
N THR A 231 -12.35 -16.24 15.36
CA THR A 231 -12.45 -17.43 16.21
C THR A 231 -11.08 -17.68 16.82
N SER A 232 -10.96 -17.56 18.14
CA SER A 232 -9.70 -17.64 18.88
C SER A 232 -9.74 -18.70 19.98
N ASP A 233 -8.67 -19.50 20.07
CA ASP A 233 -8.43 -20.41 21.20
C ASP A 233 -7.81 -19.71 22.42
N TYR A 234 -7.43 -18.44 22.27
CA TYR A 234 -6.70 -17.65 23.27
C TYR A 234 -7.40 -16.33 23.58
N ASP A 235 -7.17 -15.83 24.80
CA ASP A 235 -7.33 -14.42 25.10
C ASP A 235 -6.12 -13.66 24.54
N CYS A 236 -6.34 -12.61 23.75
CA CYS A 236 -5.26 -11.82 23.14
C CYS A 236 -5.71 -10.39 22.82
N ILE A 237 -4.77 -9.57 22.35
CA ILE A 237 -5.06 -8.21 21.85
C ILE A 237 -5.02 -8.25 20.34
N ALA A 238 -6.06 -7.73 19.70
CA ALA A 238 -6.06 -7.46 18.26
C ALA A 238 -6.01 -5.95 18.01
N ARG A 239 -5.34 -5.53 16.93
CA ARG A 239 -5.25 -4.13 16.53
C ARG A 239 -5.56 -4.03 15.05
N ASP A 240 -6.63 -3.31 14.70
CA ASP A 240 -7.02 -3.07 13.32
C ASP A 240 -6.62 -1.66 12.89
N ALA A 241 -5.71 -1.56 11.94
CA ALA A 241 -5.03 -0.31 11.60
C ALA A 241 -5.49 0.26 10.26
N GLY A 242 -5.60 1.59 10.22
CA GLY A 242 -5.72 2.36 8.99
C GLY A 242 -4.36 2.55 8.30
N PHE A 243 -4.24 3.62 7.53
CA PHE A 243 -3.01 3.96 6.81
C PHE A 243 -2.02 4.78 7.65
N SER A 244 -0.74 4.59 7.38
CA SER A 244 0.33 5.40 7.96
C SER A 244 0.43 6.77 7.28
N VAL A 245 0.18 7.85 8.03
CA VAL A 245 0.26 9.23 7.56
C VAL A 245 1.68 9.78 7.78
N SER A 246 2.18 10.57 6.83
CA SER A 246 3.52 11.17 6.90
C SER A 246 3.65 12.17 8.04
N CYS A 247 4.70 12.03 8.84
CA CYS A 247 5.09 12.93 9.92
C CYS A 247 6.57 13.32 9.81
N VAL A 248 7.05 13.46 8.57
CA VAL A 248 8.37 14.03 8.27
C VAL A 248 8.35 15.55 8.46
N ASP A 249 9.54 16.14 8.56
CA ASP A 249 9.70 17.58 8.76
C ASP A 249 8.98 18.35 7.64
N GLY A 250 8.17 19.35 8.00
CA GLY A 250 7.34 20.13 7.08
C GLY A 250 5.93 19.60 6.81
N ALA A 251 5.56 18.41 7.30
CA ALA A 251 4.22 17.87 7.09
C ALA A 251 3.15 18.40 8.08
N GLU A 252 3.53 19.02 9.21
CA GLU A 252 2.60 19.43 10.30
C GLU A 252 1.66 18.30 10.76
N CYS A 253 2.24 17.12 11.00
CA CYS A 253 1.50 15.94 11.43
C CYS A 253 0.91 16.11 12.83
N THR A 254 -0.40 15.91 12.95
CA THR A 254 -1.16 15.99 14.21
C THR A 254 -2.07 14.78 14.37
N SER A 255 -2.39 14.43 15.62
CA SER A 255 -3.40 13.42 15.94
C SER A 255 -4.37 13.94 16.99
N PHE A 256 -5.64 13.63 16.83
CA PHE A 256 -6.69 13.97 17.79
C PHE A 256 -7.76 12.90 17.84
N GLU A 257 -8.40 12.77 19.00
CA GLU A 257 -9.55 11.91 19.22
C GLU A 257 -10.80 12.78 19.38
N SER A 258 -11.89 12.39 18.72
CA SER A 258 -13.21 13.02 18.88
C SER A 258 -14.29 11.98 18.66
N ASN A 259 -15.24 11.88 19.59
CA ASN A 259 -16.40 10.97 19.50
C ASN A 259 -16.02 9.49 19.20
N GLY A 260 -14.93 8.98 19.75
CA GLY A 260 -14.48 7.59 19.51
C GLY A 260 -13.81 7.37 18.15
N VAL A 261 -13.53 8.45 17.41
CA VAL A 261 -12.74 8.44 16.19
C VAL A 261 -11.36 9.00 16.48
N VAL A 262 -10.31 8.29 16.08
CA VAL A 262 -8.96 8.85 16.09
C VAL A 262 -8.52 9.18 14.68
N THR A 263 -8.04 10.40 14.50
CA THR A 263 -7.57 10.91 13.22
C THR A 263 -6.11 11.28 13.32
N VAL A 264 -5.31 10.84 12.35
CA VAL A 264 -3.98 11.37 12.08
C VAL A 264 -4.08 12.17 10.78
N LYS A 265 -3.58 13.40 10.78
CA LYS A 265 -3.59 14.24 9.57
C LYS A 265 -2.34 15.10 9.45
N ASN A 266 -2.07 15.52 8.23
CA ASN A 266 -1.03 16.47 7.87
C ASN A 266 -1.62 17.45 6.83
N ASN A 267 -0.81 18.32 6.23
CA ASN A 267 -1.31 19.36 5.33
C ASN A 267 -1.88 18.89 3.98
N PHE A 268 -1.67 17.62 3.62
CA PHE A 268 -2.06 17.07 2.31
C PHE A 268 -2.77 15.72 2.39
N SER A 269 -2.91 15.15 3.58
CA SER A 269 -3.37 13.77 3.78
C SER A 269 -3.93 13.56 5.18
N PHE A 270 -4.87 12.63 5.33
CA PHE A 270 -5.37 12.19 6.62
C PHE A 270 -5.73 10.71 6.61
N CYS A 271 -5.79 10.11 7.78
CA CYS A 271 -6.45 8.83 7.97
C CYS A 271 -7.17 8.85 9.32
N SER A 272 -8.40 8.36 9.34
CA SER A 272 -9.20 8.21 10.54
C SER A 272 -9.64 6.76 10.70
N VAL A 273 -9.71 6.29 11.94
CA VAL A 273 -10.33 5.01 12.28
C VAL A 273 -11.38 5.20 13.35
N GLU A 274 -12.47 4.46 13.21
CA GLU A 274 -13.61 4.41 14.12
C GLU A 274 -14.02 2.95 14.29
N SER A 275 -14.44 2.56 15.50
CA SER A 275 -15.04 1.25 15.72
C SER A 275 -16.51 1.36 16.07
N THR A 276 -17.33 0.53 15.44
CA THR A 276 -18.77 0.41 15.70
C THR A 276 -19.11 -0.77 16.61
N THR A 277 -18.09 -1.53 17.05
CA THR A 277 -18.23 -2.78 17.82
C THR A 277 -17.49 -2.75 19.16
N GLY A 278 -17.05 -1.57 19.60
CA GLY A 278 -16.25 -1.36 20.80
C GLY A 278 -14.74 -1.40 20.52
N GLY A 279 -13.91 -1.40 21.56
CA GLY A 279 -12.46 -1.22 21.41
C GLY A 279 -12.01 0.22 21.64
N THR A 280 -10.70 0.43 21.62
CA THR A 280 -10.08 1.72 21.96
C THR A 280 -9.31 2.26 20.77
N PRO A 281 -9.71 3.41 20.21
CA PRO A 281 -8.96 4.05 19.13
C PRO A 281 -7.66 4.64 19.69
N GLU A 282 -6.55 4.39 19.02
CA GLU A 282 -5.21 4.76 19.46
C GLU A 282 -4.33 5.16 18.25
N VAL A 283 -3.19 5.78 18.51
CA VAL A 283 -2.18 6.13 17.48
C VAL A 283 -0.84 5.51 17.84
N VAL A 284 -0.16 4.96 16.83
CA VAL A 284 1.22 4.49 16.97
C VAL A 284 2.13 5.24 16.01
N SER A 285 3.28 5.68 16.51
CA SER A 285 4.41 6.06 15.67
C SER A 285 5.26 4.82 15.41
N PHE A 286 5.13 4.24 14.20
CA PHE A 286 6.01 3.15 13.81
C PHE A 286 7.46 3.65 13.70
N HIS A 287 8.42 2.76 13.97
CA HIS A 287 9.83 3.06 13.88
C HIS A 287 10.19 3.60 12.50
N PRO A 288 11.19 4.50 12.41
CA PRO A 288 11.61 5.03 11.13
C PRO A 288 11.99 3.94 10.13
N ASN A 289 11.75 4.22 8.87
CA ASN A 289 11.99 3.33 7.72
C ASN A 289 11.13 2.06 7.63
N THR A 290 10.06 1.96 8.41
CA THR A 290 9.06 0.90 8.22
C THR A 290 8.21 1.17 6.97
N SER A 291 7.68 2.39 6.82
CA SER A 291 6.96 2.81 5.60
C SER A 291 7.90 2.89 4.40
N LEU A 292 7.46 2.42 3.23
CA LEU A 292 8.25 2.49 1.99
C LEU A 292 8.21 3.90 1.35
N VAL A 293 7.35 4.76 1.87
CA VAL A 293 6.97 6.03 1.25
C VAL A 293 7.43 7.21 2.09
N TYR A 294 7.33 7.12 3.42
CA TYR A 294 7.69 8.18 4.34
C TYR A 294 8.65 7.64 5.42
N GLN A 295 9.64 8.45 5.81
CA GLN A 295 10.65 8.03 6.80
C GLN A 295 10.09 7.96 8.23
N LYS A 296 9.13 8.81 8.55
CA LYS A 296 8.44 8.89 9.84
C LYS A 296 6.95 8.97 9.60
N THR A 297 6.18 8.19 10.35
CA THR A 297 4.73 8.10 10.19
C THR A 297 4.02 7.94 11.53
N ALA A 298 2.78 8.38 11.59
CA ALA A 298 1.84 8.02 12.63
C ALA A 298 0.64 7.27 12.01
N THR A 299 0.15 6.24 12.70
CA THR A 299 -0.88 5.34 12.18
C THR A 299 -2.02 5.23 13.20
N PRO A 300 -3.25 5.59 12.82
CA PRO A 300 -4.43 5.35 13.63
C PRO A 300 -4.82 3.87 13.57
N PHE A 301 -5.24 3.30 14.70
CA PHE A 301 -5.74 1.93 14.80
C PHE A 301 -6.77 1.79 15.93
N VAL A 302 -7.56 0.73 15.92
CA VAL A 302 -8.43 0.36 17.04
C VAL A 302 -7.88 -0.89 17.72
N SER A 303 -7.73 -0.81 19.04
CA SER A 303 -7.31 -1.91 19.92
C SER A 303 -8.52 -2.66 20.47
N TYR A 304 -8.52 -3.98 20.33
CA TYR A 304 -9.60 -4.87 20.75
C TYR A 304 -9.07 -5.93 21.71
N LYS A 305 -9.82 -6.20 22.78
CA LYS A 305 -9.60 -7.35 23.64
C LYS A 305 -10.35 -8.55 23.07
N ILE A 306 -9.62 -9.55 22.60
CA ILE A 306 -10.18 -10.80 22.10
C ILE A 306 -10.24 -11.80 23.24
N LYS A 307 -11.40 -12.44 23.39
CA LYS A 307 -11.59 -13.55 24.33
C LYS A 307 -11.62 -14.86 23.56
N LYS A 308 -11.23 -15.95 24.24
CA LYS A 308 -11.42 -17.29 23.70
C LYS A 308 -12.88 -17.49 23.26
N GLY A 309 -13.07 -18.01 22.05
CA GLY A 309 -14.38 -18.14 21.40
C GLY A 309 -14.47 -17.30 20.14
N ILE A 310 -15.66 -16.72 19.90
CA ILE A 310 -15.96 -15.92 18.71
C ILE A 310 -16.08 -14.46 19.13
N THR A 311 -15.46 -13.56 18.38
CA THR A 311 -15.58 -12.10 18.52
C THR A 311 -15.81 -11.49 17.14
N GLU A 312 -16.78 -10.59 17.04
CA GLU A 312 -17.04 -9.80 15.83
C GLU A 312 -16.52 -8.38 16.02
N LEU A 313 -15.77 -7.89 15.03
CA LEU A 313 -15.15 -6.58 15.04
C LEU A 313 -15.54 -5.84 13.75
N GLU A 314 -15.75 -4.54 13.86
CA GLU A 314 -15.94 -3.66 12.72
C GLU A 314 -15.18 -2.36 12.96
N THR A 315 -14.31 -2.03 12.02
CA THR A 315 -13.53 -0.78 11.97
C THR A 315 -13.83 -0.07 10.65
N ILE A 316 -14.17 1.22 10.71
CA ILE A 316 -14.31 2.09 9.56
C ILE A 316 -12.99 2.83 9.39
N VAL A 317 -12.41 2.78 8.19
CA VAL A 317 -11.18 3.50 7.83
C VAL A 317 -11.52 4.56 6.80
N LYS A 318 -11.27 5.84 7.12
CA LYS A 318 -11.49 7.00 6.23
C LYS A 318 -10.16 7.65 5.86
N TYR A 319 -10.06 8.14 4.62
CA TYR A 319 -8.89 8.82 4.05
C TYR A 319 -9.25 9.57 2.76
#